data_AF-A0A932B077-F1
#
_entry.id   AF-A0A932B077-F1
#
_cell.length_a   1.000
_cell.length_b   1.000
_cell.length_c   1.000
_cell.angle_alpha   90.00
_cell.angle_beta   90.00
_cell.angle_gamma   90.00
#
_symmetry.space_group_name_H-M   'P 1'
#
loop_
_entity.id
_entity.type
_entity.pdbx_description
1 polymer ?
#
loop_
_entity_poly.entity_id
_entity_poly.type
_entity_poly.pdbx_seq_one_letter_code
_entity_poly.pdbx_strand_id
1 'polypeptide(L)'
;MLTLPLALRNTFRLLKPGGVFRLVVPDLRWRAARYLTAAANGKSEAADDFMNSCGLGKKKRPARLIDYTRECFGKSAHLWMYDFDGLKNLLEDAGFASVRRVEFGDSVDPLFAKVEDRDRFFEGNARELAIAAKRPNPNHVLQIA
;
A
#
# COMPACT_ATOMS: atom_id res chain seq x y z
N MET A 1 -15.27 11.00 4.11
CA MET A 1 -14.51 9.73 4.22
C MET A 1 -13.30 9.86 3.30
N LEU A 2 -12.07 9.79 3.82
CA LEU A 2 -10.84 9.83 3.00
C LEU A 2 -10.65 8.45 2.37
N THR A 3 -10.85 8.34 1.05
CA THR A 3 -10.61 7.11 0.30
C THR A 3 -9.18 7.11 -0.26
N LEU A 4 -8.61 5.94 -0.55
CA LEU A 4 -7.27 5.87 -1.14
C LEU A 4 -7.16 6.66 -2.46
N PRO A 5 -8.11 6.61 -3.41
CA PRO A 5 -8.05 7.43 -4.63
C PRO A 5 -7.94 8.94 -4.35
N LEU A 6 -8.66 9.44 -3.34
CA LEU A 6 -8.57 10.85 -2.94
C LEU A 6 -7.19 11.17 -2.34
N ALA A 7 -6.65 10.27 -1.50
CA ALA A 7 -5.32 10.42 -0.92
C ALA A 7 -4.21 10.45 -1.99
N LEU A 8 -4.32 9.59 -3.01
CA LEU A 8 -3.37 9.57 -4.14
C LEU A 8 -3.45 10.86 -4.96
N ARG A 9 -4.65 11.34 -5.28
CA ARG A 9 -4.84 12.63 -5.99
C ARG A 9 -4.28 13.82 -5.19
N ASN A 10 -4.46 13.84 -3.88
CA ASN A 10 -3.89 14.88 -3.03
C ASN A 10 -2.36 14.79 -2.98
N THR A 11 -1.81 13.59 -2.86
CA THR A 11 -0.35 13.34 -2.89
C THR A 11 0.25 13.82 -4.21
N PHE A 12 -0.40 13.51 -5.33
CA PHE A 12 0.01 13.99 -6.66
C PHE A 12 0.08 15.52 -6.72
N ARG A 13 -0.94 16.21 -6.18
CA ARG A 13 -0.98 17.68 -6.14
C ARG A 13 0.13 18.30 -5.29
N LEU A 14 0.44 17.69 -4.15
CA LEU A 14 1.48 18.16 -3.21
C LEU A 14 2.90 17.95 -3.74
N LEU A 15 3.12 16.88 -4.50
CA LEU A 15 4.44 16.53 -5.01
C LEU A 15 4.86 17.50 -6.12
N LYS A 16 6.05 18.09 -6.09
CA LYS A 16 6.52 18.94 -7.20
C LYS A 16 6.60 18.16 -8.53
N PRO A 17 6.49 18.82 -9.71
CA PRO A 17 6.73 18.16 -10.99
C PRO A 17 8.08 17.43 -11.04
N GLY A 18 8.11 16.23 -11.60
CA GLY A 18 9.28 15.34 -11.58
C GLY A 18 9.55 14.64 -10.23
N GLY A 19 8.79 14.94 -9.18
CA GLY A 19 8.94 14.31 -7.87
C GLY A 19 8.56 12.83 -7.87
N VAL A 20 9.15 12.08 -6.93
CA VAL A 20 8.90 10.64 -6.75
C VAL A 20 8.05 10.44 -5.50
N PHE A 21 7.00 9.64 -5.63
CA PHE A 21 6.21 9.13 -4.53
C PHE A 21 6.53 7.64 -4.35
N ARG A 22 6.90 7.24 -3.14
CA ARG A 22 7.11 5.84 -2.74
C ARG A 22 6.14 5.49 -1.63
N LEU A 23 5.55 4.31 -1.70
CA LEU A 23 4.67 3.77 -0.68
C LEU A 23 4.97 2.29 -0.48
N VAL A 24 4.81 1.81 0.75
CA VAL A 24 4.92 0.40 1.10
C VAL A 24 3.66 0.01 1.87
N VAL A 25 2.97 -1.02 1.40
CA VAL A 25 1.72 -1.53 1.98
C VAL A 25 1.75 -3.07 1.99
N PRO A 26 0.91 -3.72 2.81
CA PRO A 26 0.83 -5.17 2.75
C PRO A 26 0.42 -5.65 1.34
N ASP A 27 1.08 -6.68 0.81
CA ASP A 27 0.74 -7.26 -0.50
C ASP A 27 -0.36 -8.33 -0.37
N LEU A 28 -1.49 -8.10 -1.03
CA LEU A 28 -2.62 -9.03 -1.07
C LEU A 28 -2.26 -10.37 -1.75
N ARG A 29 -1.44 -10.33 -2.80
CA ARG A 29 -1.23 -11.48 -3.70
C ARG A 29 -0.51 -12.62 -3.01
N TRP A 30 0.60 -12.34 -2.32
CA TRP A 30 1.31 -13.40 -1.61
C TRP A 30 0.52 -13.88 -0.38
N ARG A 31 -0.23 -13.00 0.29
CA ARG A 31 -1.09 -13.39 1.42
C ARG A 31 -2.20 -14.33 0.97
N ALA A 32 -2.83 -14.05 -0.17
CA ALA A 32 -3.83 -14.93 -0.77
C ALA A 32 -3.21 -16.29 -1.17
N ALA A 33 -2.00 -16.29 -1.75
CA ALA A 33 -1.29 -17.54 -2.06
C ALA A 33 -0.96 -18.35 -0.80
N ARG A 34 -0.53 -17.69 0.29
CA ARG A 34 -0.28 -18.32 1.59
C ARG A 34 -1.56 -18.95 2.15
N TYR A 35 -2.68 -18.23 2.08
CA TYR A 35 -4.00 -18.73 2.47
C TYR A 35 -4.38 -19.99 1.70
N LEU A 36 -4.34 -19.95 0.36
CA LEU A 36 -4.73 -21.09 -0.49
C LEU A 36 -3.88 -22.33 -0.19
N THR A 37 -2.58 -22.14 0.02
CA THR A 37 -1.66 -23.23 0.39
C THR A 37 -2.01 -23.82 1.75
N ALA A 38 -2.22 -22.97 2.76
CA ALA A 38 -2.57 -23.43 4.11
C ALA A 38 -3.93 -24.15 4.15
N ALA A 39 -4.92 -23.64 3.41
CA ALA A 39 -6.24 -24.26 3.29
C ALA A 39 -6.17 -25.62 2.58
N ALA A 40 -5.40 -25.73 1.50
CA ALA A 40 -5.17 -27.00 0.80
C ALA A 40 -4.51 -28.06 1.69
N ASN A 41 -3.69 -27.64 2.66
CA ASN A 41 -3.05 -28.50 3.65
C ASN A 41 -3.93 -28.78 4.89
N GLY A 42 -5.21 -28.37 4.88
CA GLY A 42 -6.16 -28.66 5.95
C GLY A 42 -6.00 -27.82 7.21
N LYS A 43 -5.29 -26.68 7.16
CA LYS A 43 -5.16 -25.79 8.33
C LYS A 43 -6.49 -25.09 8.61
N SER A 44 -7.12 -25.38 9.75
CA SER A 44 -8.41 -24.82 10.17
C SER A 44 -8.39 -23.31 10.33
N GLU A 45 -7.26 -22.72 10.76
CA GLU A 45 -7.12 -21.29 11.02
C GLU A 45 -6.68 -20.47 9.79
N ALA A 46 -6.56 -21.09 8.61
CA ALA A 46 -6.00 -20.43 7.42
C ALA A 46 -6.72 -19.12 7.05
N ALA A 47 -8.05 -19.09 7.15
CA ALA A 47 -8.84 -17.91 6.87
C ALA A 47 -8.63 -16.80 7.92
N ASP A 48 -8.57 -17.17 9.20
CA ASP A 48 -8.31 -16.23 10.29
C ASP A 48 -6.92 -15.60 10.16
N ASP A 49 -5.90 -16.41 9.84
CA ASP A 49 -4.54 -15.94 9.61
C ASP A 49 -4.46 -14.99 8.42
N PHE A 50 -5.18 -15.29 7.34
CA PHE A 50 -5.27 -14.41 6.18
C PHE A 50 -5.84 -13.04 6.56
N MET A 51 -7.00 -13.01 7.21
CA MET A 51 -7.65 -11.76 7.64
C MET A 51 -6.76 -10.95 8.59
N ASN A 52 -6.18 -11.60 9.61
CA ASN A 52 -5.28 -10.94 10.57
C ASN A 52 -4.05 -10.36 9.86
N SER A 53 -3.45 -11.12 8.93
CA SER A 53 -2.24 -10.66 8.21
C SER A 53 -2.50 -9.51 7.25
N CYS A 54 -3.74 -9.36 6.77
CA CYS A 54 -4.13 -8.19 5.99
C CYS A 54 -4.51 -6.99 6.88
N GLY A 55 -4.54 -7.14 8.21
CA GLY A 55 -5.16 -6.16 9.10
C GLY A 55 -6.64 -5.91 8.78
N LEU A 56 -7.28 -6.87 8.09
CA LEU A 56 -8.66 -6.81 7.67
C LEU A 56 -9.53 -7.61 8.65
N GLY A 57 -10.71 -7.07 8.95
CA GLY A 57 -11.69 -7.74 9.78
C GLY A 57 -11.62 -7.34 11.25
N LYS A 58 -12.79 -7.38 11.90
CA LYS A 58 -12.95 -7.14 13.33
C LYS A 58 -13.51 -8.40 13.95
N LYS A 59 -12.73 -9.08 14.80
CA LYS A 59 -13.20 -10.27 15.55
C LYS A 59 -14.23 -9.90 16.64
N LYS A 60 -14.26 -8.64 17.06
CA LYS A 60 -15.16 -8.12 18.08
C LYS A 60 -15.86 -6.87 17.57
N ARG A 61 -17.17 -6.79 17.79
CA ARG A 61 -17.93 -5.57 17.56
C ARG A 61 -17.74 -4.65 18.78
N PRO A 62 -17.54 -3.33 18.60
CA PRO A 62 -17.49 -2.42 19.73
C PRO A 62 -18.79 -2.53 20.53
N ALA A 63 -18.65 -2.86 21.82
CA ALA A 63 -19.79 -3.10 22.70
C ALA A 63 -20.19 -1.82 23.47
N ARG A 64 -19.33 -0.80 23.49
CA ARG A 64 -19.52 0.43 24.28
C ARG A 64 -19.33 1.67 23.41
N LEU A 65 -20.05 2.74 23.75
CA LEU A 65 -19.98 4.02 23.05
C LEU A 65 -18.56 4.62 23.02
N ILE A 66 -17.75 4.36 24.04
CA ILE A 66 -16.34 4.80 24.10
C ILE A 66 -15.42 4.02 23.15
N ASP A 67 -15.78 2.78 22.82
CA ASP A 67 -15.04 1.98 21.83
C ASP A 67 -15.34 2.50 20.42
N TYR A 68 -16.57 2.95 20.18
CA TYR A 68 -16.95 3.60 18.93
C TYR A 68 -16.17 4.90 18.68
N THR A 69 -16.02 5.76 19.70
CA THR A 69 -15.23 6.99 19.54
C THR A 69 -13.75 6.68 19.28
N ARG A 70 -13.16 5.72 20.01
CA ARG A 70 -11.78 5.25 19.77
C ARG A 70 -11.59 4.69 18.37
N GLU A 71 -12.55 3.94 17.83
CA GLU A 71 -12.48 3.45 16.45
C GLU A 71 -12.58 4.56 15.40
N CYS A 72 -13.42 5.58 15.64
CA CYS A 72 -13.54 6.72 14.72
C CYS A 72 -12.26 7.58 14.66
N PHE A 73 -11.55 7.70 15.79
CA PHE A 73 -10.30 8.47 15.86
C PHE A 73 -9.06 7.61 15.57
N GLY A 74 -9.11 6.30 15.85
CA GLY A 74 -8.09 5.30 15.53
C GLY A 74 -8.21 4.83 14.08
N LYS A 75 -7.82 5.69 13.14
CA LYS A 75 -7.81 5.41 11.68
C LYS A 75 -6.76 4.37 11.23
N SER A 76 -6.36 3.46 12.11
CA SER A 76 -5.31 2.46 11.87
C SER A 76 -5.81 1.19 11.18
N ALA A 77 -7.14 1.00 11.05
CA ALA A 77 -7.67 -0.14 10.33
C ALA A 77 -7.52 0.07 8.82
N HIS A 78 -6.76 -0.80 8.18
CA HIS A 78 -6.80 -0.93 6.73
C HIS A 78 -8.22 -1.35 6.33
N LEU A 79 -8.92 -0.49 5.58
CA LEU A 79 -10.30 -0.79 5.13
C LEU A 79 -10.31 -1.64 3.85
N TRP A 80 -9.20 -1.63 3.11
CA TRP A 80 -9.04 -2.30 1.84
C TRP A 80 -7.59 -2.71 1.64
N MET A 81 -7.36 -3.76 0.86
CA MET A 81 -6.03 -4.24 0.48
C MET A 81 -5.92 -4.31 -1.05
N TYR A 82 -4.73 -4.02 -1.57
CA TYR A 82 -4.47 -4.02 -3.00
C TYR A 82 -3.32 -4.96 -3.33
N ASP A 83 -3.35 -5.52 -4.53
CA ASP A 83 -2.17 -6.06 -5.18
C ASP A 83 -1.52 -4.96 -6.04
N PHE A 84 -0.45 -5.34 -6.74
CA PHE A 84 0.27 -4.39 -7.60
C PHE A 84 -0.60 -3.83 -8.71
N ASP A 85 -1.37 -4.66 -9.41
CA ASP A 85 -2.13 -4.23 -10.58
C ASP A 85 -3.25 -3.26 -10.19
N GLY A 86 -3.97 -3.55 -9.10
CA GLY A 86 -4.99 -2.64 -8.57
C GLY A 86 -4.42 -1.31 -8.11
N LEU A 87 -3.30 -1.32 -7.38
CA LEU A 87 -2.68 -0.08 -6.89
C LEU A 87 -2.00 0.71 -8.02
N LYS A 88 -1.45 0.03 -9.03
CA LYS A 88 -0.89 0.64 -10.23
C LYS A 88 -1.96 1.42 -10.99
N ASN A 89 -3.12 0.82 -11.24
CA ASN A 89 -4.22 1.49 -11.90
C ASN A 89 -4.67 2.74 -11.13
N LEU A 90 -4.79 2.66 -9.81
CA LEU A 90 -5.16 3.82 -8.98
C LEU A 90 -4.12 4.95 -9.01
N LEU A 91 -2.83 4.63 -9.11
CA LEU A 91 -1.76 5.62 -9.25
C LEU A 91 -1.79 6.28 -10.63
N GLU A 92 -1.98 5.49 -11.69
CA GLU A 92 -2.09 5.97 -13.07
C GLU A 92 -3.33 6.88 -13.24
N ASP A 93 -4.48 6.48 -12.67
CA ASP A 93 -5.71 7.28 -12.62
C ASP A 93 -5.56 8.60 -11.83
N ALA A 94 -4.65 8.64 -10.87
CA ALA A 94 -4.33 9.86 -10.12
C ALA A 94 -3.37 10.79 -10.88
N GLY A 95 -2.83 10.35 -12.03
CA GLY A 95 -1.94 11.12 -12.90
C GLY A 95 -0.46 10.80 -12.74
N PHE A 96 -0.09 9.82 -11.89
CA PHE A 96 1.31 9.39 -11.79
C PHE A 96 1.73 8.59 -13.03
N ALA A 97 3.03 8.63 -13.34
CA ALA A 97 3.67 7.85 -14.40
C ALA A 97 4.85 7.04 -13.86
N SER A 98 5.44 6.19 -14.71
CA SER A 98 6.60 5.35 -14.34
C SER A 98 6.35 4.50 -13.07
N VAL A 99 5.13 3.97 -12.93
CA VAL A 99 4.73 3.17 -11.78
C VAL A 99 5.44 1.81 -11.82
N ARG A 100 6.19 1.47 -10.77
CA ARG A 100 6.95 0.22 -10.70
C ARG A 100 7.04 -0.31 -9.27
N ARG A 101 7.22 -1.64 -9.15
CA ARG A 101 7.68 -2.26 -7.90
C ARG A 101 9.09 -1.78 -7.56
N VAL A 102 9.37 -1.65 -6.27
CA VAL A 102 10.67 -1.21 -5.76
C VAL A 102 11.17 -2.13 -4.65
N GLU A 103 12.47 -2.15 -4.47
CA GLU A 103 13.14 -2.91 -3.40
C GLU A 103 13.70 -1.95 -2.33
N PHE A 104 13.94 -2.47 -1.13
CA PHE A 104 14.60 -1.73 -0.06
C PHE A 104 15.99 -1.26 -0.51
N GLY A 105 16.26 0.04 -0.40
CA GLY A 105 17.53 0.64 -0.83
C GLY A 105 17.69 0.80 -2.34
N ASP A 106 16.65 0.60 -3.16
CA ASP A 106 16.75 0.71 -4.63
C ASP A 106 16.67 2.15 -5.18
N SER A 107 16.47 3.13 -4.30
CA SER A 107 16.30 4.52 -4.70
C SER A 107 17.65 5.19 -4.98
N VAL A 108 17.73 5.88 -6.11
CA VAL A 108 18.91 6.71 -6.48
C VAL A 108 19.02 7.98 -5.65
N ASP A 109 17.92 8.45 -5.07
CA ASP A 109 17.93 9.62 -4.19
C ASP A 109 18.29 9.18 -2.76
N PRO A 110 19.44 9.64 -2.22
CA PRO A 110 19.95 9.19 -0.93
C PRO A 110 19.07 9.61 0.25
N LEU A 111 18.12 10.53 0.06
CA LEU A 111 17.18 10.90 1.12
C LEU A 111 16.21 9.76 1.45
N PHE A 112 15.89 8.88 0.49
CA PHE A 112 15.03 7.72 0.79
C PHE A 112 15.72 6.74 1.72
N ALA A 113 17.04 6.53 1.59
CA ALA A 113 17.80 5.66 2.49
C ALA A 113 17.75 6.12 3.97
N LYS A 114 17.44 7.40 4.23
CA LYS A 114 17.31 7.93 5.60
C LYS A 114 15.96 7.61 6.27
N VAL A 115 14.95 7.22 5.48
CA VAL A 115 13.57 7.01 5.97
C VAL A 115 13.03 5.62 5.66
N GLU A 116 13.70 4.86 4.79
CA GLU A 116 13.35 3.48 4.52
C GLU A 116 13.66 2.61 5.73
N ASP A 117 12.71 1.72 6.04
CA ASP A 117 12.76 0.80 7.17
C ASP A 117 12.55 -0.61 6.62
N ARG A 118 13.52 -1.50 6.84
CA ARG A 118 13.51 -2.85 6.29
C ARG A 118 12.28 -3.63 6.74
N ASP A 119 11.83 -3.44 7.97
CA ASP A 119 10.69 -4.18 8.54
C ASP A 119 9.37 -3.81 7.86
N ARG A 120 9.32 -2.71 7.10
CA ARG A 120 8.16 -2.36 6.26
C ARG A 120 8.16 -3.08 4.92
N PHE A 121 9.33 -3.47 4.41
CA PHE A 121 9.46 -4.14 3.11
C PHE A 121 9.30 -5.66 3.20
N PHE A 122 9.41 -6.23 4.41
CA PHE A 122 9.42 -7.68 4.60
C PHE A 122 8.56 -8.11 5.80
N GLU A 123 7.74 -9.14 5.60
CA GLU A 123 7.12 -9.93 6.68
C GLU A 123 7.76 -11.33 6.66
N GLY A 124 8.73 -11.56 7.54
CA GLY A 124 9.56 -12.76 7.51
C GLY A 124 10.33 -12.87 6.19
N ASN A 125 10.04 -13.91 5.39
CA ASN A 125 10.65 -14.10 4.07
C ASN A 125 9.79 -13.54 2.91
N ALA A 126 8.58 -13.05 3.20
CA ALA A 126 7.70 -12.49 2.19
C ALA A 126 8.01 -11.01 1.97
N ARG A 127 7.90 -10.57 0.71
CA ARG A 127 8.08 -9.17 0.31
C ARG A 127 6.75 -8.44 0.32
N GLU A 128 6.73 -7.24 0.89
CA GLU A 128 5.57 -6.36 0.84
C GLU A 128 5.45 -5.60 -0.48
N LEU A 129 4.28 -5.01 -0.68
CA LEU A 129 4.01 -4.24 -1.88
C LEU A 129 4.62 -2.84 -1.74
N ALA A 130 5.87 -2.72 -2.17
CA ALA A 130 6.55 -1.45 -2.31
C ALA A 130 6.44 -0.95 -3.77
N ILE A 131 5.94 0.26 -3.97
CA ILE A 131 5.76 0.89 -5.28
C ILE A 131 6.38 2.29 -5.28
N ALA A 132 6.99 2.65 -6.39
CA ALA A 132 7.38 4.02 -6.72
C ALA A 132 6.60 4.50 -7.95
N ALA A 133 6.22 5.77 -7.92
CA ALA A 133 5.53 6.44 -9.01
C ALA A 133 6.05 7.89 -9.12
N LYS A 134 6.07 8.45 -10.33
CA LYS A 134 6.58 9.80 -10.59
C LYS A 134 5.46 10.74 -10.97
N ARG A 135 5.49 11.97 -10.47
CA ARG A 135 4.70 13.06 -11.06
C ARG A 135 5.40 13.49 -12.36
N PRO A 136 4.76 13.47 -13.53
CA PRO A 136 5.36 13.93 -14.77
C PRO A 136 5.84 15.38 -14.69
N ASN A 137 6.88 15.71 -15.45
CA ASN A 137 7.30 17.10 -15.63
C ASN A 137 6.58 17.66 -16.88
N PRO A 138 5.72 18.69 -16.75
CA PRO A 138 5.00 19.25 -17.90
C PRO A 138 5.94 19.76 -19.00
N ASN A 139 7.16 20.17 -18.66
CA ASN A 139 8.12 20.72 -19.63
C ASN A 139 8.82 19.66 -20.50
N HIS A 140 8.67 18.37 -20.22
CA HIS A 140 9.27 17.29 -21.04
C HIS A 140 8.35 16.83 -22.18
N VAL A 141 7.07 17.22 -22.18
CA VAL A 141 6.10 16.84 -23.23
C VAL A 141 6.23 17.74 -24.46
N LEU A 142 6.80 18.95 -24.31
CA LEU A 142 6.91 19.94 -25.38
C LEU A 142 8.25 19.90 -26.16
N GLN A 143 9.14 18.94 -25.89
CA GLN A 143 10.41 18.80 -26.63
C GLN A 143 10.39 17.66 -27.67
N ILE A 144 9.23 17.05 -27.91
CA ILE A 144 9.05 15.97 -28.90
C ILE A 144 7.90 16.31 -29.88
N ALA A 145 7.57 17.60 -30.03
CA ALA A 145 6.61 18.13 -31.00
C ALA A 145 7.32 19.07 -31.98
#